data_AF-A0A956Y785-F1
#
_entry.id   AF-A0A956Y785-F1
#
_cell.length_a   1.000
_cell.length_b   1.000
_cell.length_c   1.000
_cell.angle_alpha   90.00
_cell.angle_beta   90.00
_cell.angle_gamma   90.00
#
_symmetry.space_group_name_H-M   'P 1'
#
loop_
_entity.id
_entity.type
_entity.pdbx_description
1 polymer ?
#
loop_
_entity_poly.entity_id
_entity_poly.type
_entity_poly.pdbx_seq_one_letter_code
_entity_poly.pdbx_strand_id
1 'polypeptide(L)'
;MAYRVQVHSDGAEAYGLPGLLHTNAGDGTTQTIEPHHTDDYGPVFEIELTGDQPFTFKFCDLASEAVEDDRLFRTIQPDHFAQYQEYWCRRWNPFVHSSEPTLPNGQAAGEVVAQYSFTEQAYISEAGGKFALGANPLKDGGVLFGLFHPHAARVYVTGDFNDWQRPGSDNPDPDKFLQMQLYTGYFDAPNIWLLQVDHAQIGQEYKFFVIYDALAGDTVLDNRLMVDPYSRCLGPDYESNNSVVVDASAYEWHDSEFQTHAIHDLILYELHVHGFTHGHPDISEAHQGKFTGVIDRIEARYFDDLGVTCLYLMPVAEVPTPQGETALGYNTSLFMAIERDYGSPDDLRHLVDTAHQHGLSVILDEVFNHSANSWNPLWKFILDHPDDIQNDAEGGLYFSGQSPWGNRMATERTETQNMFIDTCKMLVTEYHVDGFRFDATHTYYMDHGFLQRLADELQALKPDVILIAENLPNQQDLNRQGYNGFGQWCDYFHDAIKAFLREGKFEGTDDVPENLG
;
A
#
# COMPACT_ATOMS: atom_id res chain seq x y z
N MET A 1 13.61 36.57 -22.53
CA MET A 1 12.39 37.30 -22.12
C MET A 1 12.42 37.41 -20.60
N ALA A 2 11.65 38.31 -19.98
CA ALA A 2 11.52 38.38 -18.52
C ALA A 2 10.07 38.10 -18.16
N TYR A 3 9.86 37.21 -17.21
CA TYR A 3 8.54 36.77 -16.73
C TYR A 3 8.45 37.15 -15.26
N ARG A 4 7.35 37.81 -14.87
CA ARG A 4 7.08 38.11 -13.47
C ARG A 4 6.07 37.13 -12.96
N VAL A 5 6.44 36.44 -11.89
CA VAL A 5 5.65 35.37 -11.31
C VAL A 5 5.61 35.54 -9.79
N GLN A 6 4.61 34.94 -9.16
CA GLN A 6 4.50 34.86 -7.72
C GLN A 6 4.83 33.43 -7.27
N VAL A 7 5.68 33.31 -6.25
CA VAL A 7 5.93 32.04 -5.55
C VAL A 7 5.26 32.14 -4.18
N HIS A 8 4.32 31.24 -3.91
CA HIS A 8 3.56 31.17 -2.66
C HIS A 8 4.18 30.08 -1.78
N SER A 9 4.52 30.44 -0.54
CA SER A 9 4.93 29.51 0.52
C SER A 9 3.76 29.34 1.47
N ASP A 10 3.55 28.16 2.02
CA ASP A 10 2.52 27.95 3.03
C ASP A 10 2.86 28.69 4.32
N GLY A 11 1.83 29.23 4.98
CA GLY A 11 1.93 30.04 6.20
C GLY A 11 2.37 29.27 7.46
N ALA A 12 2.94 28.07 7.32
CA ALA A 12 3.33 27.22 8.43
C ALA A 12 4.39 27.91 9.31
N GLU A 13 4.07 28.08 10.60
CA GLU A 13 4.77 28.91 11.60
C GLU A 13 6.22 28.47 11.93
N ALA A 14 6.76 27.44 11.26
CA ALA A 14 8.03 26.80 11.57
C ALA A 14 9.29 27.69 11.40
N TYR A 15 9.19 28.83 10.70
CA TYR A 15 10.27 29.78 10.47
C TYR A 15 9.81 31.21 10.73
N GLY A 16 10.65 32.02 11.39
CA GLY A 16 10.31 33.33 11.94
C GLY A 16 9.97 34.38 10.88
N LEU A 17 10.99 35.02 10.29
CA LEU A 17 10.78 35.99 9.22
C LEU A 17 11.02 35.28 7.88
N PRO A 18 9.98 34.96 7.08
CA PRO A 18 10.10 34.07 5.94
C PRO A 18 10.96 34.69 4.82
N GLY A 19 11.83 33.89 4.21
CA GLY A 19 12.65 34.26 3.06
C GLY A 19 12.74 33.14 2.02
N LEU A 20 13.14 33.50 0.80
CA LEU A 20 13.39 32.58 -0.30
C LEU A 20 14.86 32.72 -0.73
N LEU A 21 15.63 31.64 -0.65
CA LEU A 21 17.03 31.57 -1.06
C LEU A 21 17.13 30.92 -2.45
N HIS A 22 17.40 31.73 -3.47
CA HIS A 22 17.67 31.28 -4.83
C HIS A 22 19.17 31.00 -5.02
N THR A 23 19.50 29.92 -5.75
CA THR A 23 20.87 29.61 -6.19
C THR A 23 20.96 29.76 -7.71
N ASN A 24 21.86 30.62 -8.18
CA ASN A 24 22.12 30.84 -9.60
C ASN A 24 22.90 29.66 -10.20
N ALA A 25 22.30 28.98 -11.18
CA ALA A 25 22.91 27.82 -11.85
C ALA A 25 24.22 28.12 -12.59
N GLY A 26 24.45 29.37 -13.02
CA GLY A 26 25.60 29.74 -13.86
C GLY A 26 26.91 29.97 -13.09
N ASP A 27 26.84 30.43 -11.85
CA ASP A 27 28.01 30.78 -11.04
C ASP A 27 27.96 30.29 -9.57
N GLY A 28 26.85 29.65 -9.16
CA GLY A 28 26.64 29.15 -7.80
C GLY A 28 26.42 30.24 -6.76
N THR A 29 26.26 31.51 -7.15
CA THR A 29 25.94 32.59 -6.21
C THR A 29 24.52 32.43 -5.68
N THR A 30 24.31 32.81 -4.42
CA THR A 30 23.00 32.76 -3.78
C THR A 30 22.45 34.17 -3.56
N GLN A 31 21.14 34.31 -3.73
CA GLN A 31 20.40 35.54 -3.47
C GLN A 31 19.20 35.23 -2.58
N THR A 32 19.09 35.97 -1.48
CA THR A 32 17.91 35.95 -0.62
C THR A 32 16.89 36.97 -1.10
N ILE A 33 15.62 36.57 -1.10
CA ILE A 33 14.47 37.36 -1.55
C ILE A 33 13.47 37.44 -0.39
N GLU A 34 13.04 38.64 -0.05
CA GLU A 34 12.02 38.92 0.97
C GLU A 34 10.61 38.76 0.37
N PRO A 35 9.60 38.38 1.14
CA PRO A 35 8.21 38.31 0.67
C PRO A 35 7.71 39.70 0.29
N HIS A 36 7.00 39.80 -0.82
CA HIS A 36 6.36 41.04 -1.24
C HIS A 36 5.12 41.34 -0.40
N HIS A 37 4.34 40.29 -0.08
CA HIS A 37 3.17 40.37 0.80
C HIS A 37 2.82 38.98 1.38
N THR A 38 1.64 38.87 1.98
CA THR A 38 1.08 37.62 2.52
C THR A 38 -0.39 37.54 2.11
N ASP A 39 -0.83 36.37 1.67
CA ASP A 39 -2.22 36.05 1.33
C ASP A 39 -2.81 35.02 2.32
N ASP A 40 -3.94 34.41 1.98
CA ASP A 40 -4.59 33.38 2.81
C ASP A 40 -3.83 32.04 2.84
N TYR A 41 -2.93 31.79 1.87
CA TYR A 41 -2.08 30.60 1.81
C TYR A 41 -0.77 30.81 2.58
N GLY A 42 -0.15 32.00 2.46
CA GLY A 42 1.03 32.39 3.23
C GLY A 42 1.89 33.48 2.56
N PRO A 43 3.21 33.49 2.79
CA PRO A 43 4.12 34.48 2.21
C PRO A 43 4.23 34.35 0.69
N VAL A 44 4.11 35.49 -0.01
CA VAL A 44 4.16 35.57 -1.48
C VAL A 44 5.39 36.36 -1.93
N PHE A 45 6.22 35.74 -2.77
CA PHE A 45 7.46 36.31 -3.31
C PHE A 45 7.28 36.69 -4.78
N GLU A 46 7.53 37.95 -5.15
CA GLU A 46 7.54 38.36 -6.56
C GLU A 46 8.94 38.11 -7.18
N ILE A 47 8.99 37.24 -8.18
CA ILE A 47 10.22 36.81 -8.84
C ILE A 47 10.23 37.28 -10.30
N GLU A 48 11.33 37.87 -10.76
CA GLU A 48 11.56 38.15 -12.19
C GLU A 48 12.45 37.05 -12.79
N LEU A 49 11.81 36.06 -13.41
CA LEU A 49 12.44 34.92 -14.06
C LEU A 49 12.95 35.32 -15.45
N THR A 50 14.23 35.06 -15.74
CA THR A 50 14.88 35.49 -16.99
C THR A 50 15.84 34.44 -17.53
N GLY A 51 16.08 34.47 -18.84
CA GLY A 51 17.04 33.58 -19.52
C GLY A 51 16.45 32.22 -19.90
N ASP A 52 17.35 31.23 -19.95
CA ASP A 52 17.13 29.82 -20.34
C ASP A 52 17.63 28.85 -19.25
N GLN A 53 17.83 29.35 -18.02
CA GLN A 53 18.34 28.58 -16.89
C GLN A 53 17.24 28.29 -15.87
N PRO A 54 17.22 27.12 -15.21
CA PRO A 54 16.22 26.78 -14.22
C PRO A 54 16.29 27.71 -12.99
N PHE A 55 15.14 27.99 -12.38
CA PHE A 55 15.08 28.74 -11.13
C PHE A 55 14.99 27.77 -9.95
N THR A 56 16.13 27.50 -9.32
CA THR A 56 16.24 26.61 -8.16
C THR A 56 16.31 27.41 -6.86
N PHE A 57 15.52 27.02 -5.85
CA PHE A 57 15.43 27.71 -4.56
C PHE A 57 15.08 26.80 -3.39
N LYS A 58 15.23 27.33 -2.18
CA LYS A 58 14.73 26.81 -0.89
C LYS A 58 14.15 27.94 -0.06
N PHE A 59 13.34 27.64 0.96
CA PHE A 59 12.97 28.66 1.95
C PHE A 59 14.04 28.78 3.05
N CYS A 60 14.03 29.94 3.71
CA CYS A 60 14.89 30.27 4.84
C CYS A 60 14.18 31.17 5.86
N ASP A 61 14.78 31.32 7.04
CA ASP A 61 14.44 32.33 8.03
C ASP A 61 15.43 33.49 7.93
N LEU A 62 14.93 34.67 7.53
CA LEU A 62 15.69 35.91 7.41
C LEU A 62 16.21 36.41 8.77
N ALA A 63 15.61 36.01 9.89
CA ALA A 63 16.01 36.45 11.23
C ALA A 63 17.14 35.60 11.82
N SER A 64 17.21 34.30 11.49
CA SER A 64 18.20 33.36 12.03
C SER A 64 19.22 32.86 11.01
N GLU A 65 19.08 33.23 9.73
CA GLU A 65 19.84 32.70 8.58
C GLU A 65 19.75 31.17 8.43
N ALA A 66 18.73 30.53 9.04
CA ALA A 66 18.50 29.09 8.91
C ALA A 66 17.88 28.80 7.52
N VAL A 67 18.36 27.76 6.85
CA VAL A 67 17.90 27.35 5.52
C VAL A 67 17.35 25.93 5.62
N GLU A 68 16.34 25.61 4.80
CA GLU A 68 15.82 24.24 4.64
C GLU A 68 16.93 23.24 4.22
N ASP A 69 16.69 21.96 4.49
CA ASP A 69 17.51 20.82 4.06
C ASP A 69 17.69 20.80 2.53
N ASP A 70 18.83 20.33 2.02
CA ASP A 70 19.08 20.25 0.57
C ASP A 70 18.10 19.31 -0.16
N ARG A 71 17.47 18.35 0.54
CA ARG A 71 16.39 17.51 -0.02
C ARG A 71 15.11 18.29 -0.36
N LEU A 72 15.01 19.56 0.04
CA LEU A 72 13.87 20.45 -0.22
C LEU A 72 14.15 21.49 -1.33
N PHE A 73 15.18 21.28 -2.17
CA PHE A 73 15.36 22.07 -3.38
C PHE A 73 14.14 21.98 -4.30
N ARG A 74 13.61 23.16 -4.64
CA ARG A 74 12.50 23.35 -5.58
C ARG A 74 13.05 23.97 -6.84
N THR A 75 12.62 23.49 -8.01
CA THR A 75 13.10 23.99 -9.30
C THR A 75 11.93 24.26 -10.25
N ILE A 76 11.88 25.48 -10.78
CA ILE A 76 10.98 25.83 -11.90
C ILE A 76 11.82 25.80 -13.18
N GLN A 77 11.41 24.99 -14.16
CA GLN A 77 12.07 24.93 -15.46
C GLN A 77 11.70 26.12 -16.38
N PRO A 78 12.60 26.56 -17.27
CA PRO A 78 12.37 27.72 -18.15
C PRO A 78 11.10 27.61 -19.00
N ASP A 79 10.76 26.41 -19.47
CA ASP A 79 9.58 26.14 -20.29
C ASP A 79 8.27 26.41 -19.54
N HIS A 80 8.28 26.36 -18.20
CA HIS A 80 7.13 26.69 -17.36
C HIS A 80 6.99 28.20 -17.10
N PHE A 81 8.05 29.02 -17.24
CA PHE A 81 8.05 30.45 -16.87
C PHE A 81 6.98 31.28 -17.58
N ALA A 82 6.57 30.87 -18.79
CA ALA A 82 5.56 31.53 -19.60
C ALA A 82 4.15 30.92 -19.44
N GLN A 83 4.02 29.76 -18.78
CA GLN A 83 2.79 29.00 -18.66
C GLN A 83 1.97 29.42 -17.44
N TYR A 84 2.64 29.69 -16.31
CA TYR A 84 2.01 29.99 -15.03
C TYR A 84 2.46 31.35 -14.50
N GLN A 85 1.53 32.06 -13.84
CA GLN A 85 1.83 33.33 -13.16
C GLN A 85 2.10 33.13 -11.66
N GLU A 86 1.65 32.01 -11.11
CA GLU A 86 1.68 31.66 -9.69
C GLU A 86 2.25 30.24 -9.55
N TYR A 87 3.09 30.03 -8.54
CA TYR A 87 3.73 28.75 -8.22
C TYR A 87 3.61 28.49 -6.74
N TRP A 88 3.08 27.34 -6.37
CA TRP A 88 2.64 27.07 -5.01
C TRP A 88 3.49 25.98 -4.37
N CYS A 89 4.01 26.24 -3.18
CA CYS A 89 4.96 25.37 -2.51
C CYS A 89 4.48 25.05 -1.09
N ARG A 90 4.83 23.86 -0.59
CA ARG A 90 4.72 23.51 0.84
C ARG A 90 6.12 23.37 1.44
N ARG A 91 6.37 23.92 2.63
CA ARG A 91 7.73 24.01 3.23
C ARG A 91 8.42 22.66 3.45
N TRP A 92 7.68 21.64 3.88
CA TRP A 92 8.21 20.27 4.07
C TRP A 92 8.29 19.44 2.78
N ASN A 93 8.06 20.02 1.60
CA ASN A 93 7.85 19.28 0.36
C ASN A 93 8.65 19.90 -0.82
N PRO A 94 9.47 19.11 -1.57
CA PRO A 94 10.28 19.61 -2.69
C PRO A 94 9.50 19.86 -3.99
N PHE A 95 8.21 19.52 -4.04
CA PHE A 95 7.38 19.67 -5.23
C PHE A 95 6.85 21.12 -5.33
N VAL A 96 6.79 21.64 -6.55
CA VAL A 96 6.22 22.96 -6.89
C VAL A 96 4.95 22.74 -7.69
N HIS A 97 3.83 23.31 -7.25
CA HIS A 97 2.52 23.12 -7.87
C HIS A 97 2.09 24.31 -8.73
N SER A 98 1.31 24.07 -9.78
CA SER A 98 0.82 25.14 -10.69
C SER A 98 -0.47 25.82 -10.18
N SER A 99 -1.17 25.18 -9.24
CA SER A 99 -2.36 25.65 -8.56
C SER A 99 -2.27 25.44 -7.04
N GLU A 100 -3.05 26.22 -6.29
CA GLU A 100 -3.05 26.23 -4.83
C GLU A 100 -3.34 24.82 -4.23
N PRO A 101 -2.39 24.23 -3.49
CA PRO A 101 -2.59 22.97 -2.77
C PRO A 101 -3.58 23.12 -1.62
N THR A 102 -4.30 22.06 -1.27
CA THR A 102 -5.12 22.02 -0.05
C THR A 102 -4.22 22.28 1.17
N LEU A 103 -4.55 23.29 1.97
CA LEU A 103 -3.88 23.53 3.25
C LEU A 103 -4.27 22.45 4.27
N PRO A 104 -3.36 22.05 5.17
CA PRO A 104 -3.71 21.14 6.26
C PRO A 104 -4.71 21.79 7.21
N ASN A 105 -5.68 21.01 7.70
CA ASN A 105 -6.73 21.45 8.62
C ASN A 105 -6.20 21.92 10.00
N GLY A 106 -4.94 21.61 10.32
CA GLY A 106 -4.30 21.93 11.61
C GLY A 106 -4.53 20.90 12.72
N GLN A 107 -5.37 19.87 12.47
CA GLN A 107 -5.58 18.74 13.36
C GLN A 107 -4.73 17.52 12.94
N ALA A 108 -4.40 16.67 13.91
CA ALA A 108 -3.80 15.37 13.63
C ALA A 108 -4.87 14.36 13.19
N ALA A 109 -4.59 13.58 12.14
CA ALA A 109 -5.52 12.62 11.55
C ALA A 109 -6.03 11.59 12.59
N GLY A 110 -5.18 11.16 13.52
CA GLY A 110 -5.58 10.23 14.58
C GLY A 110 -6.60 10.82 15.57
N GLU A 111 -6.55 12.12 15.84
CA GLU A 111 -7.55 12.81 16.68
C GLU A 111 -8.89 12.97 15.97
N VAL A 112 -8.86 13.11 14.64
CA VAL A 112 -10.04 13.16 13.77
C VAL A 112 -10.67 11.78 13.67
N VAL A 113 -9.89 10.75 13.35
CA VAL A 113 -10.33 9.34 13.27
C VAL A 113 -10.90 8.84 14.60
N ALA A 114 -10.37 9.28 15.74
CA ALA A 114 -10.89 8.94 17.07
C ALA A 114 -12.29 9.49 17.39
N GLN A 115 -12.84 10.41 16.57
CA GLN A 115 -14.21 10.93 16.73
C GLN A 115 -15.27 10.04 16.06
N TYR A 116 -14.85 9.10 15.19
CA TYR A 116 -15.74 8.24 14.44
C TYR A 116 -16.03 6.92 15.16
N SER A 117 -17.23 6.39 14.94
CA SER A 117 -17.63 5.04 15.34
C SER A 117 -17.70 4.14 14.12
N PHE A 118 -16.69 3.28 13.95
CA PHE A 118 -16.60 2.29 12.87
C PHE A 118 -17.42 1.04 13.16
N THR A 119 -17.82 0.31 12.11
CA THR A 119 -18.50 -0.99 12.28
C THR A 119 -17.65 -1.97 13.09
N GLU A 120 -18.30 -2.92 13.78
CA GLU A 120 -17.56 -3.89 14.61
C GLU A 120 -16.80 -4.87 13.71
N GLN A 121 -15.71 -5.49 14.19
CA GLN A 121 -14.83 -6.36 13.41
C GLN A 121 -14.03 -5.69 12.26
N ALA A 122 -14.38 -4.47 11.82
CA ALA A 122 -13.61 -3.74 10.81
C ALA A 122 -12.20 -3.37 11.32
N TYR A 123 -11.17 -3.63 10.51
CA TYR A 123 -9.81 -3.22 10.81
C TYR A 123 -9.55 -1.77 10.37
N ILE A 124 -9.16 -0.93 11.31
CA ILE A 124 -8.87 0.48 11.06
C ILE A 124 -7.35 0.67 11.09
N SER A 125 -6.75 0.91 9.92
CA SER A 125 -5.29 1.02 9.71
C SER A 125 -4.61 1.83 10.82
N GLU A 126 -3.62 1.23 11.47
CA GLU A 126 -2.97 1.78 12.67
C GLU A 126 -1.45 1.58 12.74
N ALA A 127 -0.84 0.87 11.79
CA ALA A 127 0.60 0.68 11.76
C ALA A 127 1.33 2.03 11.57
N GLY A 128 1.96 2.53 12.64
CA GLY A 128 2.59 3.86 12.66
C GLY A 128 1.63 5.04 12.92
N GLY A 129 0.33 4.80 13.07
CA GLY A 129 -0.67 5.79 13.44
C GLY A 129 -2.08 5.43 12.97
N LYS A 130 -3.09 5.63 13.83
CA LYS A 130 -4.48 5.25 13.53
C LYS A 130 -5.14 6.25 12.57
N PHE A 131 -5.13 5.93 11.28
CA PHE A 131 -5.46 6.87 10.21
C PHE A 131 -6.63 6.48 9.29
N ALA A 132 -7.27 5.32 9.51
CA ALA A 132 -8.46 4.86 8.76
C ALA A 132 -8.30 4.97 7.23
N LEU A 133 -7.22 4.41 6.70
CA LEU A 133 -6.93 4.31 5.28
C LEU A 133 -7.90 3.35 4.57
N GLY A 134 -8.20 3.69 3.32
CA GLY A 134 -9.23 3.08 2.47
C GLY A 134 -10.66 3.50 2.82
N ALA A 135 -11.64 2.76 2.30
CA ALA A 135 -13.06 2.94 2.63
C ALA A 135 -13.45 2.22 3.93
N ASN A 136 -13.87 2.97 4.95
CA ASN A 136 -14.20 2.45 6.28
C ASN A 136 -15.65 2.81 6.66
N PRO A 137 -16.60 1.85 6.63
CA PRO A 137 -17.99 2.08 7.02
C PRO A 137 -18.17 2.52 8.49
N LEU A 138 -19.19 3.36 8.71
CA LEU A 138 -19.50 3.95 10.01
C LEU A 138 -20.81 3.37 10.60
N LYS A 139 -20.86 3.17 11.94
CA LYS A 139 -22.06 2.65 12.64
C LYS A 139 -23.31 3.49 12.43
N ASP A 140 -23.13 4.81 12.32
CA ASP A 140 -24.22 5.76 12.17
C ASP A 140 -24.62 6.00 10.68
N GLY A 141 -23.97 5.28 9.75
CA GLY A 141 -24.17 5.39 8.30
C GLY A 141 -23.09 6.21 7.60
N GLY A 142 -22.99 6.01 6.28
CA GLY A 142 -21.92 6.60 5.46
C GLY A 142 -20.57 5.89 5.60
N VAL A 143 -19.57 6.44 4.93
CA VAL A 143 -18.22 5.87 4.83
C VAL A 143 -17.19 6.97 5.09
N LEU A 144 -16.19 6.68 5.93
CA LEU A 144 -14.97 7.48 6.02
C LEU A 144 -13.95 6.94 5.02
N PHE A 145 -13.58 7.75 4.04
CA PHE A 145 -12.50 7.45 3.11
C PHE A 145 -11.21 8.08 3.60
N GLY A 146 -10.13 7.29 3.67
CA GLY A 146 -8.79 7.77 3.99
C GLY A 146 -7.74 7.42 2.94
N LEU A 147 -6.82 8.34 2.66
CA LEU A 147 -5.70 8.10 1.75
C LEU A 147 -4.40 8.69 2.29
N PHE A 148 -3.32 7.91 2.26
CA PHE A 148 -1.97 8.43 2.46
C PHE A 148 -1.39 8.93 1.13
N HIS A 149 -1.06 10.22 1.06
CA HIS A 149 -0.38 10.81 -0.09
C HIS A 149 0.34 12.13 0.26
N PRO A 150 1.68 12.14 0.46
CA PRO A 150 2.42 13.32 0.94
C PRO A 150 2.60 14.45 -0.10
N HIS A 151 2.49 14.15 -1.41
CA HIS A 151 2.83 15.09 -2.48
C HIS A 151 1.65 15.53 -3.37
N ALA A 152 0.40 15.29 -2.96
CA ALA A 152 -0.76 15.69 -3.75
C ALA A 152 -1.07 17.18 -3.51
N ALA A 153 -1.33 17.95 -4.57
CA ALA A 153 -1.90 19.28 -4.43
C ALA A 153 -3.31 19.18 -3.83
N ARG A 154 -4.17 18.33 -4.41
CA ARG A 154 -5.55 18.07 -3.96
C ARG A 154 -5.92 16.60 -4.18
N VAL A 155 -6.78 16.05 -3.33
CA VAL A 155 -7.35 14.71 -3.51
C VAL A 155 -8.87 14.80 -3.46
N TYR A 156 -9.54 14.01 -4.31
CA TYR A 156 -10.99 13.83 -4.30
C TYR A 156 -11.29 12.34 -4.21
N VAL A 157 -12.38 11.97 -3.56
CA VAL A 157 -12.98 10.63 -3.74
C VAL A 157 -14.08 10.73 -4.80
N THR A 158 -14.24 9.70 -5.63
CA THR A 158 -15.24 9.68 -6.71
C THR A 158 -15.73 8.26 -6.91
N GLY A 159 -17.00 8.09 -7.23
CA GLY A 159 -17.64 6.78 -7.32
C GLY A 159 -19.13 6.87 -7.62
N ASP A 160 -19.84 5.76 -7.43
CA ASP A 160 -21.28 5.68 -7.73
C ASP A 160 -22.12 6.69 -6.93
N PHE A 161 -21.72 6.98 -5.69
CA PHE A 161 -22.41 7.93 -4.81
C PHE A 161 -22.37 9.38 -5.32
N ASN A 162 -21.46 9.74 -6.24
CA ASN A 162 -21.38 11.09 -6.81
C ASN A 162 -21.44 11.13 -8.35
N ASP A 163 -22.03 10.10 -8.98
CA ASP A 163 -22.08 9.94 -10.44
C ASP A 163 -20.69 10.05 -11.12
N TRP A 164 -19.64 9.57 -10.45
CA TRP A 164 -18.24 9.63 -10.88
C TRP A 164 -17.74 11.06 -11.20
N GLN A 165 -18.33 12.08 -10.57
CA GLN A 165 -17.96 13.48 -10.75
C GLN A 165 -16.66 13.84 -10.04
N ARG A 166 -15.75 14.50 -10.78
CA ARG A 166 -14.47 15.04 -10.31
C ARG A 166 -14.00 16.15 -11.24
N PRO A 167 -13.00 16.97 -10.86
CA PRO A 167 -12.41 17.94 -11.78
C PRO A 167 -11.92 17.24 -13.06
N GLY A 168 -12.37 17.72 -14.21
CA GLY A 168 -12.04 17.12 -15.52
C GLY A 168 -12.98 15.99 -15.99
N SER A 169 -14.05 15.65 -15.26
CA SER A 169 -15.12 14.79 -15.80
C SER A 169 -15.80 15.40 -17.04
N ASP A 170 -16.35 14.54 -17.91
CA ASP A 170 -17.22 14.95 -19.01
C ASP A 170 -18.49 15.64 -18.48
N ASN A 171 -18.71 16.89 -18.89
CA ASN A 171 -19.77 17.77 -18.36
C ASN A 171 -19.71 17.89 -16.82
N PRO A 172 -18.67 18.53 -16.27
CA PRO A 172 -18.42 18.55 -14.84
C PRO A 172 -19.54 19.29 -14.08
N ASP A 173 -19.98 18.69 -12.98
CA ASP A 173 -20.91 19.25 -11.99
C ASP A 173 -20.15 19.51 -10.67
N PRO A 174 -19.62 20.73 -10.43
CA PRO A 174 -18.80 21.03 -9.27
C PRO A 174 -19.50 20.83 -7.93
N ASP A 175 -20.84 20.93 -7.88
CA ASP A 175 -21.63 20.72 -6.67
C ASP A 175 -21.60 19.25 -6.19
N LYS A 176 -21.10 18.34 -7.03
CA LYS A 176 -20.89 16.90 -6.72
C LYS A 176 -19.44 16.53 -6.44
N PHE A 177 -18.50 17.47 -6.48
CA PHE A 177 -17.08 17.17 -6.26
C PHE A 177 -16.79 16.96 -4.77
N LEU A 178 -16.28 15.76 -4.43
CA LEU A 178 -16.00 15.36 -3.05
C LEU A 178 -14.50 15.50 -2.75
N GLN A 179 -14.05 16.74 -2.56
CA GLN A 179 -12.65 17.03 -2.19
C GLN A 179 -12.37 16.58 -0.75
N MET A 180 -11.27 15.86 -0.56
CA MET A 180 -10.81 15.41 0.75
C MET A 180 -10.03 16.50 1.49
N GLN A 181 -10.06 16.45 2.83
CA GLN A 181 -9.32 17.38 3.69
C GLN A 181 -7.99 16.76 4.11
N LEU A 182 -6.94 17.60 4.19
CA LEU A 182 -5.58 17.18 4.54
C LEU A 182 -5.31 17.35 6.04
N TYR A 183 -4.71 16.33 6.66
CA TYR A 183 -4.40 16.27 8.10
C TYR A 183 -2.97 15.79 8.35
N THR A 184 -2.43 16.17 9.51
CA THR A 184 -1.11 15.71 9.98
C THR A 184 -1.16 14.24 10.36
N GLY A 185 -0.28 13.42 9.79
CA GLY A 185 -0.26 11.96 9.98
C GLY A 185 1.15 11.42 10.20
N TYR A 186 1.61 10.55 9.30
CA TYR A 186 2.93 9.92 9.44
C TYR A 186 4.05 10.97 9.53
N PHE A 187 5.03 10.72 10.39
CA PHE A 187 6.22 11.57 10.59
C PHE A 187 5.91 13.03 10.96
N ASP A 188 4.77 13.27 11.64
CA ASP A 188 4.27 14.61 12.00
C ASP A 188 4.09 15.55 10.78
N ALA A 189 3.93 14.99 9.58
CA ALA A 189 3.75 15.73 8.33
C ALA A 189 2.30 15.61 7.82
N PRO A 190 1.76 16.64 7.13
CA PRO A 190 0.44 16.57 6.53
C PRO A 190 0.45 15.75 5.25
N ASN A 191 0.03 14.49 5.40
CA ASN A 191 0.07 13.46 4.36
C ASN A 191 -1.12 12.48 4.40
N ILE A 192 -2.06 12.65 5.34
CA ILE A 192 -3.29 11.85 5.42
C ILE A 192 -4.47 12.71 4.95
N TRP A 193 -5.20 12.21 3.96
CA TRP A 193 -6.40 12.81 3.41
C TRP A 193 -7.61 12.06 3.94
N LEU A 194 -8.60 12.76 4.50
CA LEU A 194 -9.84 12.15 5.01
C LEU A 194 -11.08 12.85 4.44
N LEU A 195 -12.14 12.07 4.18
CA LEU A 195 -13.48 12.59 3.93
C LEU A 195 -14.57 11.59 4.35
N GLN A 196 -15.52 12.05 5.16
CA GLN A 196 -16.79 11.34 5.39
C GLN A 196 -17.75 11.61 4.23
N VAL A 197 -18.38 10.57 3.68
CA VAL A 197 -19.44 10.68 2.68
C VAL A 197 -20.69 9.97 3.21
N ASP A 198 -21.65 10.75 3.71
CA ASP A 198 -22.86 10.27 4.39
C ASP A 198 -23.79 9.41 3.52
N HIS A 199 -23.69 9.56 2.20
CA HIS A 199 -24.54 8.90 1.21
C HIS A 199 -23.81 7.81 0.40
N ALA A 200 -22.55 7.52 0.74
CA ALA A 200 -21.85 6.34 0.24
C ALA A 200 -22.40 5.06 0.91
N GLN A 201 -22.47 3.97 0.16
CA GLN A 201 -23.09 2.71 0.58
C GLN A 201 -22.18 1.51 0.32
N ILE A 202 -22.39 0.44 1.07
CA ILE A 202 -21.69 -0.84 0.88
C ILE A 202 -21.98 -1.40 -0.52
N GLY A 203 -20.97 -1.96 -1.17
CA GLY A 203 -21.04 -2.49 -2.53
C GLY A 203 -20.94 -1.45 -3.64
N GLN A 204 -20.83 -0.16 -3.33
CA GLN A 204 -20.55 0.87 -4.34
C GLN A 204 -19.08 0.88 -4.75
N GLU A 205 -18.86 1.17 -6.03
CA GLU A 205 -17.53 1.31 -6.61
C GLU A 205 -17.00 2.75 -6.48
N TYR A 206 -15.69 2.89 -6.23
CA TYR A 206 -15.01 4.17 -6.05
C TYR A 206 -13.54 4.14 -6.48
N LYS A 207 -12.95 5.33 -6.59
CA LYS A 207 -11.53 5.61 -6.79
C LYS A 207 -11.13 6.93 -6.12
N PHE A 208 -9.83 7.13 -5.95
CA PHE A 208 -9.27 8.45 -5.58
C PHE A 208 -8.80 9.19 -6.83
N PHE A 209 -9.22 10.44 -6.99
CA PHE A 209 -8.68 11.33 -8.01
C PHE A 209 -7.64 12.26 -7.39
N VAL A 210 -6.38 11.98 -7.70
CA VAL A 210 -5.22 12.69 -7.17
C VAL A 210 -4.78 13.74 -8.18
N ILE A 211 -4.88 15.00 -7.77
CA ILE A 211 -4.27 16.14 -8.44
C ILE A 211 -2.87 16.29 -7.86
N TYR A 212 -1.86 15.79 -8.59
CA TYR A 212 -0.45 16.06 -8.26
C TYR A 212 -0.14 17.51 -8.58
N ASP A 213 -0.43 17.91 -9.83
CA ASP A 213 -0.20 19.26 -10.36
C ASP A 213 1.23 19.78 -10.10
N ALA A 214 2.18 18.86 -9.96
CA ALA A 214 3.55 19.19 -9.66
C ALA A 214 4.37 19.32 -10.95
N LEU A 215 5.20 20.36 -10.98
CA LEU A 215 6.10 20.68 -12.08
C LEU A 215 7.38 19.85 -11.94
N ALA A 216 7.43 18.77 -12.71
CA ALA A 216 8.35 17.65 -12.60
C ALA A 216 9.33 17.63 -13.79
N GLY A 217 10.39 18.44 -13.70
CA GLY A 217 11.25 18.72 -14.86
C GLY A 217 10.48 19.48 -15.95
N ASP A 218 10.66 19.11 -17.22
CA ASP A 218 9.96 19.71 -18.38
C ASP A 218 8.55 19.12 -18.57
N THR A 219 7.96 18.50 -17.56
CA THR A 219 6.67 17.80 -17.64
C THR A 219 5.83 18.08 -16.40
N VAL A 220 4.51 18.25 -16.57
CA VAL A 220 3.56 18.29 -15.46
C VAL A 220 3.18 16.85 -15.11
N LEU A 221 3.15 16.49 -13.83
CA LEU A 221 2.53 15.23 -13.41
C LEU A 221 1.01 15.30 -13.64
N ASP A 222 0.53 14.60 -14.67
CA ASP A 222 -0.89 14.48 -14.98
C ASP A 222 -1.71 14.04 -13.76
N ASN A 223 -2.93 14.56 -13.64
CA ASN A 223 -3.88 14.16 -12.62
C ASN A 223 -4.31 12.70 -12.84
N ARG A 224 -4.34 11.88 -11.78
CA ARG A 224 -4.56 10.43 -11.90
C ARG A 224 -5.82 9.99 -11.19
N LEU A 225 -6.58 9.11 -11.83
CA LEU A 225 -7.68 8.38 -11.21
C LEU A 225 -7.15 7.02 -10.73
N MET A 226 -6.87 6.94 -9.44
CA MET A 226 -6.16 5.84 -8.79
C MET A 226 -7.12 4.85 -8.12
N VAL A 227 -6.75 3.58 -8.17
CA VAL A 227 -7.31 2.52 -7.33
C VAL A 227 -6.80 2.73 -5.90
N ASP A 228 -7.61 2.40 -4.89
CA ASP A 228 -7.20 2.50 -3.50
C ASP A 228 -6.17 1.40 -3.12
N PRO A 229 -4.97 1.76 -2.62
CA PRO A 229 -4.02 0.78 -2.07
C PRO A 229 -4.57 -0.06 -0.90
N TYR A 230 -5.55 0.46 -0.15
CA TYR A 230 -6.19 -0.17 1.02
C TYR A 230 -7.58 -0.79 0.70
N SER A 231 -7.86 -1.03 -0.60
CA SER A 231 -9.08 -1.68 -1.06
C SER A 231 -9.18 -3.13 -0.57
N ARG A 232 -10.35 -3.56 -0.08
CA ARG A 232 -10.60 -4.95 0.39
C ARG A 232 -10.89 -5.94 -0.73
N CYS A 233 -11.42 -5.46 -1.86
CA CYS A 233 -11.53 -6.18 -3.13
C CYS A 233 -11.71 -5.16 -4.26
N LEU A 234 -11.78 -5.65 -5.50
CA LEU A 234 -12.15 -4.87 -6.67
C LEU A 234 -13.47 -5.34 -7.28
N GLY A 235 -14.11 -4.47 -8.06
CA GLY A 235 -15.30 -4.79 -8.85
C GLY A 235 -15.01 -5.86 -9.91
N PRO A 236 -16.02 -6.50 -10.52
CA PRO A 236 -15.83 -7.61 -11.46
C PRO A 236 -15.23 -7.19 -12.82
N ASP A 237 -15.07 -5.89 -13.08
CA ASP A 237 -14.55 -5.36 -14.33
C ASP A 237 -13.02 -5.14 -14.29
N TYR A 238 -12.30 -5.92 -15.12
CA TYR A 238 -10.85 -5.81 -15.31
C TYR A 238 -10.43 -4.61 -16.19
N GLU A 239 -11.35 -3.91 -16.87
CA GLU A 239 -11.02 -2.66 -17.58
C GLU A 239 -10.96 -1.48 -16.59
N SER A 240 -12.00 -1.30 -15.77
CA SER A 240 -12.04 -0.21 -14.78
C SER A 240 -11.19 -0.49 -13.54
N ASN A 241 -11.20 -1.70 -12.97
CA ASN A 241 -10.52 -2.03 -11.71
C ASN A 241 -10.89 -1.04 -10.58
N ASN A 242 -12.19 -0.85 -10.36
CA ASN A 242 -12.69 0.03 -9.30
C ASN A 242 -12.60 -0.64 -7.93
N SER A 243 -12.28 0.15 -6.90
CA SER A 243 -12.32 -0.29 -5.50
C SER A 243 -13.77 -0.39 -5.03
N VAL A 244 -14.08 -1.34 -4.15
CA VAL A 244 -15.45 -1.55 -3.64
C VAL A 244 -15.51 -1.23 -2.14
N VAL A 245 -16.57 -0.55 -1.71
CA VAL A 245 -16.85 -0.35 -0.28
C VAL A 245 -17.32 -1.67 0.33
N VAL A 246 -16.54 -2.24 1.25
CA VAL A 246 -16.85 -3.51 1.96
C VAL A 246 -17.10 -3.22 3.43
N ASP A 247 -18.07 -3.90 4.04
CA ASP A 247 -18.26 -3.91 5.49
C ASP A 247 -17.99 -5.31 6.03
N ALA A 248 -16.86 -5.47 6.74
CA ALA A 248 -16.50 -6.74 7.37
C ALA A 248 -17.52 -7.19 8.43
N SER A 249 -18.27 -6.25 9.03
CA SER A 249 -19.24 -6.53 10.10
C SER A 249 -20.51 -7.26 9.64
N ALA A 250 -20.72 -7.36 8.33
CA ALA A 250 -21.87 -8.05 7.74
C ALA A 250 -21.76 -9.60 7.83
N TYR A 251 -20.57 -10.14 8.10
CA TYR A 251 -20.34 -11.58 8.21
C TYR A 251 -20.54 -12.06 9.66
N GLU A 252 -21.40 -13.06 9.86
CA GLU A 252 -21.63 -13.69 11.16
C GLU A 252 -20.69 -14.91 11.34
N TRP A 253 -19.67 -14.77 12.20
CA TRP A 253 -18.69 -15.82 12.52
C TRP A 253 -19.23 -16.89 13.50
N HIS A 254 -18.86 -18.15 13.27
CA HIS A 254 -19.26 -19.31 14.07
C HIS A 254 -18.08 -20.05 14.74
N ASP A 255 -16.90 -19.45 14.74
CA ASP A 255 -15.62 -20.06 15.13
C ASP A 255 -15.20 -19.79 16.59
N SER A 256 -16.08 -19.25 17.44
CA SER A 256 -15.75 -18.76 18.80
C SER A 256 -15.10 -19.78 19.77
N GLU A 257 -15.18 -21.08 19.49
CA GLU A 257 -14.55 -22.16 20.28
C GLU A 257 -13.23 -22.67 19.65
N PHE A 258 -12.87 -22.19 18.45
CA PHE A 258 -11.64 -22.56 17.76
C PHE A 258 -10.42 -21.93 18.44
N GLN A 259 -9.28 -22.61 18.33
CA GLN A 259 -7.99 -22.16 18.85
C GLN A 259 -6.91 -22.53 17.83
N THR A 260 -6.03 -21.58 17.51
CA THR A 260 -4.93 -21.78 16.58
C THR A 260 -4.01 -22.91 17.03
N HIS A 261 -3.63 -23.78 16.10
CA HIS A 261 -2.73 -24.88 16.40
C HIS A 261 -1.32 -24.37 16.75
N ALA A 262 -0.72 -24.92 17.81
CA ALA A 262 0.67 -24.64 18.13
C ALA A 262 1.59 -25.13 17.00
N ILE A 263 2.66 -24.39 16.71
CA ILE A 263 3.55 -24.63 15.55
C ILE A 263 4.11 -26.08 15.46
N HIS A 264 4.18 -26.80 16.57
CA HIS A 264 4.66 -28.19 16.63
C HIS A 264 3.58 -29.26 16.37
N ASP A 265 2.31 -28.87 16.36
CA ASP A 265 1.15 -29.71 16.01
C ASP A 265 0.69 -29.48 14.55
N LEU A 266 1.36 -28.59 13.81
CA LEU A 266 1.02 -28.28 12.42
C LEU A 266 1.41 -29.39 11.45
N ILE A 267 0.43 -29.84 10.68
CA ILE A 267 0.57 -30.63 9.46
C ILE A 267 -0.06 -29.78 8.35
N LEU A 268 0.80 -29.07 7.61
CA LEU A 268 0.40 -28.11 6.58
C LEU A 268 -0.07 -28.82 5.30
N TYR A 269 -1.16 -28.34 4.71
CA TYR A 269 -1.58 -28.69 3.36
C TYR A 269 -1.58 -27.44 2.48
N GLU A 270 -0.55 -27.29 1.66
CA GLU A 270 -0.42 -26.21 0.66
C GLU A 270 -1.38 -26.47 -0.51
N LEU A 271 -2.21 -25.48 -0.87
CA LEU A 271 -3.14 -25.59 -2.01
C LEU A 271 -3.33 -24.28 -2.78
N HIS A 272 -3.45 -24.40 -4.09
CA HIS A 272 -3.90 -23.34 -5.00
C HIS A 272 -5.43 -23.35 -5.06
N VAL A 273 -6.10 -22.23 -4.72
CA VAL A 273 -7.57 -22.16 -4.67
C VAL A 273 -8.21 -22.57 -5.99
N HIS A 274 -7.69 -22.05 -7.12
CA HIS A 274 -8.17 -22.45 -8.43
C HIS A 274 -7.85 -23.93 -8.73
N GLY A 275 -6.57 -24.30 -8.63
CA GLY A 275 -6.07 -25.63 -9.04
C GLY A 275 -6.61 -26.80 -8.22
N PHE A 276 -7.02 -26.57 -6.97
CA PHE A 276 -7.49 -27.63 -6.07
C PHE A 276 -8.88 -28.18 -6.45
N THR A 277 -9.76 -27.34 -7.01
CA THR A 277 -11.16 -27.72 -7.31
C THR A 277 -11.57 -27.53 -8.77
N HIS A 278 -10.78 -26.85 -9.60
CA HIS A 278 -11.05 -26.74 -11.03
C HIS A 278 -11.16 -28.11 -11.71
N GLY A 279 -12.23 -28.33 -12.46
CA GLY A 279 -12.48 -29.60 -13.16
C GLY A 279 -12.82 -30.80 -12.26
N HIS A 280 -12.94 -30.62 -10.93
CA HIS A 280 -13.25 -31.72 -10.02
C HIS A 280 -14.69 -32.22 -10.22
N PRO A 281 -14.91 -33.52 -10.52
CA PRO A 281 -16.22 -34.02 -10.98
C PRO A 281 -17.33 -33.93 -9.93
N ASP A 282 -16.97 -33.93 -8.65
CA ASP A 282 -17.92 -33.83 -7.53
C ASP A 282 -18.15 -32.38 -7.04
N ILE A 283 -17.51 -31.38 -7.66
CA ILE A 283 -17.67 -29.95 -7.31
C ILE A 283 -18.53 -29.25 -8.38
N SER A 284 -19.48 -28.42 -7.94
CA SER A 284 -20.39 -27.73 -8.86
C SER A 284 -19.63 -26.71 -9.72
N GLU A 285 -20.00 -26.56 -11.00
CA GLU A 285 -19.32 -25.65 -11.96
C GLU A 285 -19.21 -24.20 -11.44
N ALA A 286 -20.18 -23.75 -10.62
CA ALA A 286 -20.14 -22.41 -10.02
C ALA A 286 -19.07 -22.24 -8.92
N HIS A 287 -18.70 -23.34 -8.24
CA HIS A 287 -17.75 -23.41 -7.13
C HIS A 287 -16.33 -23.84 -7.57
N GLN A 288 -16.19 -24.44 -8.77
CA GLN A 288 -14.92 -24.92 -9.27
C GLN A 288 -13.90 -23.79 -9.39
N GLY A 289 -12.76 -23.96 -8.72
CA GLY A 289 -11.64 -23.03 -8.72
C GLY A 289 -11.81 -21.80 -7.82
N LYS A 290 -12.66 -21.88 -6.80
CA LYS A 290 -13.02 -20.79 -5.89
C LYS A 290 -12.94 -21.19 -4.43
N PHE A 291 -13.01 -20.21 -3.52
CA PHE A 291 -13.10 -20.46 -2.08
C PHE A 291 -14.28 -21.41 -1.73
N THR A 292 -15.43 -21.25 -2.38
CA THR A 292 -16.60 -22.14 -2.23
C THR A 292 -16.32 -23.59 -2.63
N GLY A 293 -15.46 -23.83 -3.62
CA GLY A 293 -15.00 -25.16 -3.96
C GLY A 293 -14.10 -25.78 -2.87
N VAL A 294 -13.30 -24.97 -2.18
CA VAL A 294 -12.51 -25.44 -1.03
C VAL A 294 -13.44 -25.77 0.15
N ILE A 295 -14.45 -24.94 0.40
CA ILE A 295 -15.51 -25.16 1.42
C ILE A 295 -16.21 -26.50 1.17
N ASP A 296 -16.68 -26.77 -0.05
CA ASP A 296 -17.29 -28.07 -0.43
C ASP A 296 -16.40 -29.27 -0.05
N ARG A 297 -15.05 -29.12 -0.10
CA ARG A 297 -14.09 -30.17 0.28
C ARG A 297 -13.88 -30.29 1.79
N ILE A 298 -13.94 -29.19 2.53
CA ILE A 298 -13.91 -29.19 4.00
C ILE A 298 -15.17 -29.87 4.54
N GLU A 299 -16.36 -29.45 4.07
CA GLU A 299 -17.65 -30.07 4.47
C GLU A 299 -17.72 -31.56 4.10
N ALA A 300 -17.15 -31.95 2.95
CA ALA A 300 -16.99 -33.34 2.54
C ALA A 300 -15.97 -34.14 3.38
N ARG A 301 -15.38 -33.53 4.41
CA ARG A 301 -14.43 -34.11 5.38
C ARG A 301 -13.11 -34.61 4.77
N TYR A 302 -12.73 -34.09 3.61
CA TYR A 302 -11.52 -34.52 2.91
C TYR A 302 -10.25 -34.34 3.77
N PHE A 303 -10.16 -33.21 4.48
CA PHE A 303 -9.01 -32.86 5.30
C PHE A 303 -8.99 -33.63 6.63
N ASP A 304 -10.15 -33.87 7.24
CA ASP A 304 -10.31 -34.76 8.40
C ASP A 304 -9.78 -36.17 8.10
N ASP A 305 -10.19 -36.75 6.95
CA ASP A 305 -9.80 -38.10 6.51
C ASP A 305 -8.30 -38.16 6.15
N LEU A 306 -7.72 -37.04 5.70
CA LEU A 306 -6.29 -36.92 5.42
C LEU A 306 -5.45 -36.72 6.70
N GLY A 307 -6.03 -36.13 7.75
CA GLY A 307 -5.39 -35.87 9.03
C GLY A 307 -4.45 -34.66 9.06
N VAL A 308 -4.69 -33.65 8.21
CA VAL A 308 -3.98 -32.36 8.25
C VAL A 308 -4.59 -31.45 9.31
N THR A 309 -3.81 -30.52 9.86
CA THR A 309 -4.27 -29.60 10.92
C THR A 309 -4.26 -28.13 10.50
N CYS A 310 -3.72 -27.82 9.32
CA CYS A 310 -3.66 -26.46 8.80
C CYS A 310 -3.74 -26.45 7.27
N LEU A 311 -4.66 -25.65 6.73
CA LEU A 311 -4.68 -25.27 5.33
C LEU A 311 -3.69 -24.12 5.12
N TYR A 312 -2.89 -24.22 4.08
CA TYR A 312 -1.97 -23.18 3.65
C TYR A 312 -2.39 -22.78 2.23
N LEU A 313 -3.03 -21.62 2.12
CA LEU A 313 -3.50 -21.12 0.83
C LEU A 313 -2.36 -20.37 0.14
N MET A 314 -2.06 -20.77 -1.10
CA MET A 314 -1.23 -19.99 -2.03
C MET A 314 -1.88 -18.60 -2.28
N PRO A 315 -1.14 -17.59 -2.79
CA PRO A 315 -1.51 -16.18 -2.63
C PRO A 315 -2.95 -15.87 -3.03
N VAL A 316 -3.68 -15.22 -2.11
CA VAL A 316 -5.09 -14.81 -2.26
C VAL A 316 -5.27 -13.29 -2.46
N ALA A 317 -4.16 -12.55 -2.58
CA ALA A 317 -4.15 -11.13 -2.88
C ALA A 317 -4.28 -10.88 -4.39
N GLU A 318 -4.99 -9.81 -4.76
CA GLU A 318 -5.36 -9.45 -6.13
C GLU A 318 -4.16 -9.27 -7.08
N VAL A 319 -4.24 -9.92 -8.25
CA VAL A 319 -3.21 -9.90 -9.30
C VAL A 319 -3.74 -9.25 -10.61
N PRO A 320 -2.88 -8.90 -11.60
CA PRO A 320 -3.31 -8.15 -12.79
C PRO A 320 -3.97 -8.99 -13.89
N THR A 321 -4.17 -10.29 -13.69
CA THR A 321 -4.61 -11.24 -14.72
C THR A 321 -5.58 -12.26 -14.13
N PRO A 322 -6.65 -12.64 -14.86
CA PRO A 322 -7.58 -13.68 -14.42
C PRO A 322 -6.88 -14.98 -14.01
N GLN A 323 -7.39 -15.61 -12.96
CA GLN A 323 -6.87 -16.86 -12.40
C GLN A 323 -7.24 -18.06 -13.28
N GLY A 324 -6.38 -19.08 -13.30
CA GLY A 324 -6.52 -20.21 -14.21
C GLY A 324 -5.43 -21.26 -14.07
N GLU A 325 -5.38 -22.21 -15.01
CA GLU A 325 -4.40 -23.31 -15.04
C GLU A 325 -2.93 -22.86 -15.04
N THR A 326 -2.64 -21.61 -15.45
CA THR A 326 -1.28 -21.07 -15.61
C THR A 326 -0.95 -19.90 -14.68
N ALA A 327 -1.86 -19.52 -13.79
CA ALA A 327 -1.63 -18.51 -12.76
C ALA A 327 -1.42 -19.19 -11.40
N LEU A 328 -0.61 -18.58 -10.52
CA LEU A 328 -0.30 -19.11 -9.19
C LEU A 328 -0.42 -18.08 -8.06
N GLY A 329 -0.81 -16.83 -8.37
CA GLY A 329 -0.96 -15.74 -7.38
C GLY A 329 0.31 -14.93 -7.06
N TYR A 330 1.53 -15.43 -7.35
CA TYR A 330 2.81 -14.75 -7.05
C TYR A 330 3.15 -13.55 -7.96
N ASN A 331 2.17 -12.71 -8.25
CA ASN A 331 2.31 -11.48 -9.03
C ASN A 331 1.30 -10.42 -8.54
N THR A 332 1.27 -10.21 -7.22
CA THR A 332 0.34 -9.29 -6.54
C THR A 332 0.44 -7.86 -7.05
N SER A 333 -0.72 -7.23 -7.22
CA SER A 333 -0.87 -5.81 -7.59
C SER A 333 -1.51 -4.97 -6.48
N LEU A 334 -2.37 -5.55 -5.65
CA LEU A 334 -2.95 -4.92 -4.46
C LEU A 334 -2.93 -5.91 -3.29
N PHE A 335 -2.17 -5.57 -2.24
CA PHE A 335 -1.88 -6.47 -1.13
C PHE A 335 -3.04 -6.65 -0.14
N MET A 336 -3.96 -5.69 -0.04
CA MET A 336 -5.13 -5.77 0.85
C MET A 336 -6.40 -6.26 0.15
N ALA A 337 -6.37 -6.38 -1.18
CA ALA A 337 -7.53 -6.78 -1.96
C ALA A 337 -7.56 -8.30 -2.12
N ILE A 338 -8.66 -8.94 -1.72
CA ILE A 338 -8.87 -10.37 -1.99
C ILE A 338 -9.11 -10.58 -3.48
N GLU A 339 -8.40 -11.55 -4.07
CA GLU A 339 -8.42 -11.90 -5.50
C GLU A 339 -9.84 -12.24 -5.98
N ARG A 340 -10.38 -11.38 -6.84
CA ARG A 340 -11.79 -11.40 -7.25
C ARG A 340 -12.22 -12.69 -7.97
N ASP A 341 -11.30 -13.38 -8.66
CA ASP A 341 -11.64 -14.63 -9.36
C ASP A 341 -11.83 -15.82 -8.41
N TYR A 342 -11.27 -15.77 -7.19
CA TYR A 342 -11.50 -16.81 -6.18
C TYR A 342 -12.82 -16.64 -5.43
N GLY A 343 -13.37 -15.43 -5.38
CA GLY A 343 -14.66 -15.13 -4.73
C GLY A 343 -14.71 -13.73 -4.14
N SER A 344 -15.76 -13.46 -3.38
CA SER A 344 -15.88 -12.24 -2.57
C SER A 344 -15.06 -12.32 -1.27
N PRO A 345 -14.80 -11.18 -0.61
CA PRO A 345 -14.28 -11.17 0.76
C PRO A 345 -15.07 -12.04 1.75
N ASP A 346 -16.39 -12.17 1.59
CA ASP A 346 -17.22 -13.00 2.46
C ASP A 346 -17.07 -14.50 2.15
N ASP A 347 -16.74 -14.88 0.91
CA ASP A 347 -16.41 -16.27 0.56
C ASP A 347 -15.08 -16.72 1.21
N LEU A 348 -14.11 -15.81 1.38
CA LEU A 348 -12.89 -16.11 2.15
C LEU A 348 -13.17 -16.24 3.64
N ARG A 349 -14.00 -15.34 4.22
CA ARG A 349 -14.44 -15.47 5.63
C ARG A 349 -15.15 -16.81 5.87
N HIS A 350 -16.05 -17.18 4.95
CA HIS A 350 -16.75 -18.46 5.01
C HIS A 350 -15.83 -19.67 4.89
N LEU A 351 -14.74 -19.58 4.10
CA LEU A 351 -13.72 -20.62 4.06
C LEU A 351 -13.02 -20.78 5.41
N VAL A 352 -12.59 -19.67 6.02
CA VAL A 352 -11.90 -19.68 7.31
C VAL A 352 -12.82 -20.16 8.43
N ASP A 353 -14.07 -19.66 8.51
CA ASP A 353 -15.07 -20.10 9.50
C ASP A 353 -15.35 -21.61 9.37
N THR A 354 -15.54 -22.11 8.15
CA THR A 354 -15.74 -23.56 7.90
C THR A 354 -14.51 -24.39 8.28
N ALA A 355 -13.31 -23.90 7.99
CA ALA A 355 -12.05 -24.54 8.39
C ALA A 355 -11.93 -24.61 9.92
N HIS A 356 -12.19 -23.52 10.62
CA HIS A 356 -12.18 -23.43 12.08
C HIS A 356 -13.20 -24.38 12.73
N GLN A 357 -14.43 -24.45 12.19
CA GLN A 357 -15.46 -25.39 12.64
C GLN A 357 -15.06 -26.88 12.45
N HIS A 358 -14.18 -27.16 11.48
CA HIS A 358 -13.58 -28.48 11.25
C HIS A 358 -12.25 -28.70 12.00
N GLY A 359 -11.78 -27.74 12.80
CA GLY A 359 -10.53 -27.86 13.54
C GLY A 359 -9.28 -27.77 12.65
N LEU A 360 -9.35 -26.99 11.57
CA LEU A 360 -8.23 -26.68 10.69
C LEU A 360 -7.81 -25.23 10.91
N SER A 361 -6.52 -25.00 11.12
CA SER A 361 -5.97 -23.65 11.02
C SER A 361 -5.89 -23.18 9.56
N VAL A 362 -5.89 -21.87 9.31
CA VAL A 362 -5.72 -21.29 7.96
C VAL A 362 -4.60 -20.26 7.95
N ILE A 363 -3.56 -20.51 7.15
CA ILE A 363 -2.50 -19.53 6.85
C ILE A 363 -2.49 -19.14 5.38
N LEU A 364 -2.09 -17.90 5.11
CA LEU A 364 -2.02 -17.33 3.75
C LEU A 364 -0.56 -17.16 3.29
N ASP A 365 -0.32 -17.30 1.99
CA ASP A 365 0.95 -16.92 1.34
C ASP A 365 0.96 -15.43 1.00
N GLU A 366 1.97 -14.70 1.48
CA GLU A 366 2.10 -13.24 1.33
C GLU A 366 3.37 -12.85 0.57
N VAL A 367 3.18 -12.14 -0.54
CA VAL A 367 4.23 -11.89 -1.55
C VAL A 367 4.79 -10.46 -1.43
N PHE A 368 5.34 -10.13 -0.26
CA PHE A 368 5.80 -8.76 0.04
C PHE A 368 7.17 -8.38 -0.54
N ASN A 369 7.87 -9.30 -1.22
CA ASN A 369 9.21 -9.04 -1.77
C ASN A 369 9.19 -8.29 -3.12
N HIS A 370 8.11 -8.42 -3.89
CA HIS A 370 7.94 -7.76 -5.19
C HIS A 370 6.45 -7.52 -5.49
N SER A 371 6.16 -6.80 -6.57
CA SER A 371 4.82 -6.69 -7.14
C SER A 371 4.82 -7.02 -8.63
N ALA A 372 3.63 -7.20 -9.21
CA ALA A 372 3.46 -7.28 -10.65
C ALA A 372 4.05 -6.06 -11.40
N ASN A 373 4.49 -6.33 -12.63
CA ASN A 373 4.96 -5.30 -13.58
C ASN A 373 3.82 -4.82 -14.51
N SER A 374 2.82 -5.67 -14.78
CA SER A 374 1.60 -5.34 -15.50
C SER A 374 0.52 -4.88 -14.52
N TRP A 375 -0.18 -3.78 -14.81
CA TRP A 375 -1.18 -3.15 -13.94
C TRP A 375 -0.74 -3.11 -12.46
N ASN A 376 0.08 -2.12 -12.13
CA ASN A 376 0.62 -1.92 -10.79
C ASN A 376 0.13 -0.57 -10.26
N PRO A 377 -0.96 -0.53 -9.46
CA PRO A 377 -1.53 0.73 -8.96
C PRO A 377 -0.58 1.55 -8.08
N LEU A 378 0.43 0.91 -7.45
CA LEU A 378 1.43 1.58 -6.63
C LEU A 378 2.55 2.21 -7.46
N TRP A 379 2.76 1.76 -8.70
CA TRP A 379 3.88 2.22 -9.53
C TRP A 379 3.76 3.70 -9.86
N LYS A 380 4.72 4.49 -9.35
CA LYS A 380 4.65 5.97 -9.39
C LYS A 380 3.35 6.52 -8.78
N PHE A 381 2.77 5.82 -7.78
CA PHE A 381 1.62 6.32 -7.01
C PHE A 381 2.02 7.49 -6.10
N ILE A 382 3.18 7.41 -5.47
CA ILE A 382 3.86 8.54 -4.84
C ILE A 382 5.28 8.53 -5.41
N LEU A 383 5.79 9.66 -5.89
CA LEU A 383 7.19 9.82 -6.26
C LEU A 383 8.02 10.23 -5.03
N ASP A 384 9.30 9.89 -4.98
CA ASP A 384 10.19 10.39 -3.91
C ASP A 384 10.62 11.84 -4.22
N HIS A 385 10.91 12.10 -5.49
CA HIS A 385 11.36 13.38 -6.01
C HIS A 385 10.57 13.80 -7.27
N PRO A 386 10.46 15.10 -7.57
CA PRO A 386 9.75 15.56 -8.77
C PRO A 386 10.30 14.98 -10.07
N ASP A 387 11.61 14.80 -10.20
CA ASP A 387 12.27 14.31 -11.41
C ASP A 387 12.14 12.79 -11.67
N ASP A 388 11.69 12.01 -10.69
CA ASP A 388 11.44 10.56 -10.83
C ASP A 388 10.43 10.21 -11.93
N ILE A 389 9.60 11.16 -12.36
CA ILE A 389 8.69 10.96 -13.50
C ILE A 389 9.45 10.45 -14.73
N GLN A 390 10.69 10.89 -14.95
CA GLN A 390 11.53 10.49 -16.09
C GLN A 390 12.26 9.15 -15.87
N ASN A 391 12.39 8.70 -14.61
CA ASN A 391 13.04 7.44 -14.27
C ASN A 391 12.02 6.30 -14.21
N ASP A 392 11.73 5.68 -15.34
CA ASP A 392 10.84 4.50 -15.42
C ASP A 392 11.46 3.20 -14.87
N ALA A 393 12.69 3.22 -14.35
CA ALA A 393 13.37 2.01 -13.85
C ALA A 393 13.23 1.78 -12.33
N GLU A 394 13.02 2.84 -11.53
CA GLU A 394 13.11 2.78 -10.07
C GLU A 394 11.75 2.90 -9.35
N GLY A 395 10.71 3.37 -10.04
CA GLY A 395 9.34 3.39 -9.52
C GLY A 395 9.03 4.67 -8.74
N GLY A 396 8.69 4.52 -7.46
CA GLY A 396 8.32 5.60 -6.54
C GLY A 396 8.35 5.08 -5.10
N LEU A 397 7.69 5.77 -4.15
CA LEU A 397 7.84 5.56 -2.70
C LEU A 397 7.88 4.10 -2.22
N TYR A 398 7.05 3.24 -2.81
CA TYR A 398 6.90 1.84 -2.41
C TYR A 398 7.94 0.88 -3.05
N PHE A 399 8.86 1.37 -3.88
CA PHE A 399 9.75 0.56 -4.71
C PHE A 399 11.24 0.87 -4.49
N SER A 400 12.08 -0.15 -4.68
CA SER A 400 13.52 -0.06 -4.45
C SER A 400 14.25 -1.07 -5.35
N GLY A 401 14.29 -0.73 -6.64
CA GLY A 401 14.89 -1.55 -7.69
C GLY A 401 14.00 -2.69 -8.18
N GLN A 402 14.62 -3.80 -8.59
CA GLN A 402 13.97 -4.94 -9.25
C GLN A 402 14.39 -6.26 -8.61
N SER A 403 13.48 -7.24 -8.65
CA SER A 403 13.73 -8.65 -8.32
C SER A 403 13.73 -9.50 -9.60
N PRO A 404 14.06 -10.81 -9.55
CA PRO A 404 13.89 -11.72 -10.67
C PRO A 404 12.44 -11.90 -11.15
N TRP A 405 11.46 -11.52 -10.31
CA TRP A 405 10.02 -11.77 -10.52
C TRP A 405 9.22 -10.51 -10.85
N GLY A 406 9.68 -9.32 -10.42
CA GLY A 406 9.00 -8.06 -10.68
C GLY A 406 9.72 -6.84 -10.09
N ASN A 407 8.99 -5.74 -9.94
CA ASN A 407 9.49 -4.55 -9.25
C ASN A 407 9.64 -4.85 -7.76
N ARG A 408 10.82 -4.58 -7.18
CA ARG A 408 11.11 -4.91 -5.77
C ARG A 408 10.44 -3.90 -4.85
N MET A 409 9.72 -4.40 -3.84
CA MET A 409 9.08 -3.56 -2.82
C MET A 409 10.11 -3.01 -1.83
N ALA A 410 10.00 -1.73 -1.50
CA ALA A 410 10.90 -1.02 -0.59
C ALA A 410 10.59 -1.33 0.89
N THR A 411 10.78 -2.59 1.29
CA THR A 411 10.52 -3.08 2.66
C THR A 411 11.42 -2.44 3.71
N GLU A 412 12.53 -1.81 3.32
CA GLU A 412 13.36 -0.95 4.18
C GLU A 412 12.71 0.40 4.55
N ARG A 413 11.59 0.79 3.91
CA ARG A 413 10.90 2.07 4.14
C ARG A 413 9.68 1.90 5.04
N THR A 414 9.54 2.78 6.03
CA THR A 414 8.50 2.66 7.08
C THR A 414 7.08 2.71 6.51
N GLU A 415 6.85 3.45 5.43
CA GLU A 415 5.57 3.59 4.74
C GLU A 415 5.14 2.27 4.09
N THR A 416 6.05 1.59 3.41
CA THR A 416 5.83 0.23 2.84
C THR A 416 5.60 -0.79 3.94
N GLN A 417 6.38 -0.71 5.04
CA GLN A 417 6.19 -1.58 6.20
C GLN A 417 4.81 -1.39 6.84
N ASN A 418 4.36 -0.14 7.00
CA ASN A 418 3.06 0.15 7.60
C ASN A 418 1.93 -0.48 6.77
N MET A 419 1.97 -0.32 5.44
CA MET A 419 1.00 -0.95 4.54
C MET A 419 0.96 -2.48 4.70
N PHE A 420 2.12 -3.15 4.67
CA PHE A 420 2.17 -4.61 4.82
C PHE A 420 1.78 -5.11 6.23
N ILE A 421 2.09 -4.35 7.28
CA ILE A 421 1.63 -4.66 8.65
C ILE A 421 0.11 -4.47 8.76
N ASP A 422 -0.45 -3.40 8.17
CA ASP A 422 -1.89 -3.17 8.11
C ASP A 422 -2.59 -4.27 7.27
N THR A 423 -2.00 -4.77 6.17
CA THR A 423 -2.48 -5.95 5.44
C THR A 423 -2.63 -7.16 6.36
N CYS A 424 -1.55 -7.59 7.03
CA CYS A 424 -1.60 -8.78 7.87
C CYS A 424 -2.54 -8.60 9.09
N LYS A 425 -2.56 -7.41 9.71
CA LYS A 425 -3.49 -7.12 10.82
C LYS A 425 -4.95 -7.10 10.36
N MET A 426 -5.24 -6.58 9.16
CA MET A 426 -6.56 -6.68 8.53
C MET A 426 -6.95 -8.15 8.32
N LEU A 427 -6.07 -8.99 7.77
CA LEU A 427 -6.36 -10.40 7.53
C LEU A 427 -6.63 -11.16 8.83
N VAL A 428 -5.87 -10.90 9.89
CA VAL A 428 -6.11 -11.47 11.24
C VAL A 428 -7.43 -10.97 11.84
N THR A 429 -7.79 -9.69 11.65
CA THR A 429 -8.94 -9.06 12.32
C THR A 429 -10.26 -9.26 11.58
N GLU A 430 -10.28 -9.04 10.26
CA GLU A 430 -11.49 -9.09 9.42
C GLU A 430 -11.75 -10.48 8.81
N TYR A 431 -10.74 -11.36 8.76
CA TYR A 431 -10.81 -12.69 8.13
C TYR A 431 -10.34 -13.82 9.05
N HIS A 432 -10.04 -13.53 10.32
CA HIS A 432 -9.65 -14.48 11.36
C HIS A 432 -8.47 -15.42 11.02
N VAL A 433 -7.62 -15.09 10.03
CA VAL A 433 -6.54 -16.00 9.62
C VAL A 433 -5.54 -16.25 10.76
N ASP A 434 -5.04 -17.48 10.85
CA ASP A 434 -4.17 -17.90 11.93
C ASP A 434 -2.73 -17.40 11.78
N GLY A 435 -2.34 -17.00 10.58
CA GLY A 435 -0.96 -16.66 10.28
C GLY A 435 -0.61 -16.65 8.80
N PHE A 436 0.68 -16.62 8.54
CA PHE A 436 1.24 -16.29 7.23
C PHE A 436 2.50 -17.09 6.90
N ARG A 437 2.67 -17.43 5.63
CA ARG A 437 3.95 -17.77 5.00
C ARG A 437 4.36 -16.60 4.13
N PHE A 438 5.58 -16.09 4.30
CA PHE A 438 6.11 -14.99 3.48
C PHE A 438 7.04 -15.52 2.38
N ASP A 439 6.83 -15.03 1.16
CA ASP A 439 7.55 -15.42 -0.05
C ASP A 439 8.93 -14.75 -0.16
N ALA A 440 9.93 -15.51 -0.60
CA ALA A 440 11.30 -15.09 -0.90
C ALA A 440 11.89 -14.05 0.09
N THR A 441 11.90 -14.38 1.38
CA THR A 441 12.22 -13.42 2.47
C THR A 441 13.70 -13.06 2.60
N HIS A 442 14.59 -13.69 1.82
CA HIS A 442 16.04 -13.50 1.92
C HIS A 442 16.42 -12.01 1.84
N THR A 443 17.45 -11.59 2.61
CA THR A 443 17.93 -10.20 2.74
C THR A 443 18.35 -9.48 1.45
N TYR A 444 18.29 -10.14 0.29
CA TYR A 444 18.48 -9.50 -1.01
C TYR A 444 17.19 -8.84 -1.54
N TYR A 445 16.04 -9.33 -1.11
CA TYR A 445 14.73 -8.87 -1.57
C TYR A 445 13.97 -8.17 -0.44
N MET A 446 14.02 -8.71 0.78
CA MET A 446 13.25 -8.20 1.92
C MET A 446 14.15 -7.69 3.05
N ASP A 447 13.78 -6.57 3.67
CA ASP A 447 14.41 -6.13 4.93
C ASP A 447 14.01 -7.06 6.09
N HIS A 448 15.00 -7.58 6.82
CA HIS A 448 14.74 -8.35 8.03
C HIS A 448 14.32 -7.46 9.22
N GLY A 449 14.64 -6.16 9.19
CA GLY A 449 14.09 -5.19 10.15
C GLY A 449 12.56 -5.11 10.07
N PHE A 450 12.02 -5.03 8.85
CA PHE A 450 10.60 -5.20 8.56
C PHE A 450 10.03 -6.51 9.11
N LEU A 451 10.59 -7.67 8.75
CA LEU A 451 10.07 -8.96 9.22
C LEU A 451 10.07 -9.10 10.75
N GLN A 452 11.11 -8.59 11.41
CA GLN A 452 11.18 -8.55 12.87
C GLN A 452 10.07 -7.66 13.46
N ARG A 453 9.85 -6.46 12.91
CA ARG A 453 8.77 -5.56 13.32
C ARG A 453 7.38 -6.17 13.07
N LEU A 454 7.18 -6.78 11.90
CA LEU A 454 5.93 -7.46 11.53
C LEU A 454 5.60 -8.57 12.53
N ALA A 455 6.58 -9.41 12.90
CA ALA A 455 6.40 -10.43 13.92
C ALA A 455 6.03 -9.84 15.29
N ASP A 456 6.69 -8.76 15.72
CA ASP A 456 6.38 -8.10 17.00
C ASP A 456 4.96 -7.50 17.01
N GLU A 457 4.55 -6.81 15.94
CA GLU A 457 3.21 -6.21 15.84
C GLU A 457 2.09 -7.26 15.70
N LEU A 458 2.32 -8.35 14.97
CA LEU A 458 1.34 -9.44 14.84
C LEU A 458 1.24 -10.28 16.12
N GLN A 459 2.35 -10.62 16.79
CA GLN A 459 2.32 -11.33 18.07
C GLN A 459 1.69 -10.50 19.20
N ALA A 460 1.76 -9.17 19.12
CA ALA A 460 1.06 -8.28 20.04
C ALA A 460 -0.47 -8.27 19.83
N LEU A 461 -0.93 -8.44 18.57
CA LEU A 461 -2.35 -8.55 18.22
C LEU A 461 -2.90 -9.96 18.50
N LYS A 462 -2.18 -10.99 18.06
CA LYS A 462 -2.53 -12.41 18.12
C LYS A 462 -1.33 -13.23 18.63
N PRO A 463 -1.23 -13.51 19.94
CA PRO A 463 -0.04 -14.15 20.54
C PRO A 463 0.28 -15.57 20.05
N ASP A 464 -0.67 -16.24 19.41
CA ASP A 464 -0.58 -17.56 18.82
C ASP A 464 -0.44 -17.54 17.28
N VAL A 465 -0.18 -16.37 16.68
CA VAL A 465 -0.03 -16.21 15.22
C VAL A 465 1.08 -17.11 14.66
N ILE A 466 0.76 -17.85 13.60
CA ILE A 466 1.71 -18.73 12.89
C ILE A 466 2.51 -17.87 11.91
N LEU A 467 3.84 -17.90 12.00
CA LEU A 467 4.72 -17.14 11.11
C LEU A 467 5.74 -18.08 10.46
N ILE A 468 5.73 -18.14 9.13
CA ILE A 468 6.65 -18.95 8.32
C ILE A 468 7.34 -18.05 7.28
N ALA A 469 8.62 -18.28 7.04
CA ALA A 469 9.42 -17.53 6.06
C ALA A 469 10.09 -18.48 5.06
N GLU A 470 9.98 -18.17 3.76
CA GLU A 470 10.83 -18.76 2.73
C GLU A 470 12.20 -18.08 2.72
N ASN A 471 12.99 -18.36 3.76
CA ASN A 471 14.35 -17.84 3.86
C ASN A 471 15.38 -18.90 3.50
N LEU A 472 15.80 -18.93 2.25
CA LEU A 472 16.72 -19.94 1.72
C LEU A 472 18.05 -19.28 1.28
N PRO A 473 19.20 -19.60 1.92
CA PRO A 473 19.37 -20.46 3.10
C PRO A 473 18.81 -19.82 4.39
N ASN A 474 18.54 -20.63 5.40
CA ASN A 474 17.98 -20.15 6.68
C ASN A 474 18.91 -19.17 7.40
N GLN A 475 18.34 -18.09 7.94
CA GLN A 475 19.06 -17.07 8.72
C GLN A 475 18.55 -17.02 10.17
N GLN A 476 19.48 -16.91 11.12
CA GLN A 476 19.19 -17.10 12.54
C GLN A 476 18.33 -15.97 13.13
N ASP A 477 18.43 -14.75 12.59
CA ASP A 477 17.75 -13.57 13.12
C ASP A 477 16.23 -13.59 12.94
N LEU A 478 15.72 -14.40 12.00
CA LEU A 478 14.28 -14.67 11.86
C LEU A 478 13.76 -15.69 12.91
N ASN A 479 14.59 -16.59 13.45
CA ASN A 479 14.23 -17.52 14.53
C ASN A 479 14.94 -17.13 15.83
N ARG A 480 14.37 -16.16 16.54
CA ARG A 480 14.99 -15.46 17.66
C ARG A 480 15.39 -16.41 18.80
N GLN A 481 14.42 -17.07 19.47
CA GLN A 481 14.65 -18.04 20.55
C GLN A 481 13.50 -19.05 20.68
N GLY A 482 13.79 -20.35 20.58
CA GLY A 482 12.85 -21.40 21.00
C GLY A 482 11.50 -21.41 20.25
N TYR A 483 11.52 -21.12 18.95
CA TYR A 483 10.35 -20.99 18.06
C TYR A 483 9.45 -19.76 18.29
N ASN A 484 9.92 -18.70 18.96
CA ASN A 484 9.18 -17.43 19.12
C ASN A 484 9.34 -16.42 17.95
N GLY A 485 9.86 -16.87 16.81
CA GLY A 485 9.99 -16.08 15.59
C GLY A 485 9.38 -16.84 14.41
N PHE A 486 9.95 -16.69 13.22
CA PHE A 486 9.51 -17.43 12.04
C PHE A 486 10.00 -18.88 12.09
N GLY A 487 9.09 -19.81 11.81
CA GLY A 487 9.46 -21.09 11.19
C GLY A 487 10.07 -20.79 9.81
N GLN A 488 11.03 -21.59 9.36
CA GLN A 488 11.67 -21.39 8.05
C GLN A 488 11.55 -22.66 7.21
N TRP A 489 11.29 -22.50 5.92
CA TRP A 489 11.40 -23.60 4.95
C TRP A 489 12.82 -24.16 4.97
N CYS A 490 13.00 -25.48 5.06
CA CYS A 490 14.31 -26.10 5.25
C CYS A 490 14.73 -26.86 3.98
N ASP A 491 15.40 -26.13 3.08
CA ASP A 491 16.11 -26.67 1.91
C ASP A 491 16.97 -27.89 2.26
N TYR A 492 17.80 -27.78 3.29
CA TYR A 492 18.69 -28.85 3.75
C TYR A 492 17.92 -30.14 4.09
N PHE A 493 16.78 -30.05 4.79
CA PHE A 493 15.98 -31.23 5.10
C PHE A 493 15.34 -31.81 3.84
N HIS A 494 14.72 -30.95 3.03
CA HIS A 494 14.06 -31.33 1.78
C HIS A 494 15.02 -32.03 0.81
N ASP A 495 16.21 -31.47 0.60
CA ASP A 495 17.22 -32.01 -0.31
C ASP A 495 17.93 -33.23 0.27
N ALA A 496 18.20 -33.27 1.57
CA ALA A 496 18.76 -34.47 2.21
C ALA A 496 17.77 -35.65 2.15
N ILE A 497 16.46 -35.41 2.33
CA ILE A 497 15.43 -36.45 2.16
C ILE A 497 15.31 -36.87 0.70
N LYS A 498 15.31 -35.93 -0.26
CA LYS A 498 15.35 -36.24 -1.69
C LYS A 498 16.57 -37.09 -2.05
N ALA A 499 17.76 -36.74 -1.57
CA ALA A 499 19.01 -37.48 -1.82
C ALA A 499 18.97 -38.88 -1.19
N PHE A 500 18.49 -38.99 0.06
CA PHE A 500 18.36 -40.28 0.76
C PHE A 500 17.37 -41.22 0.05
N LEU A 501 16.21 -40.73 -0.36
CA LEU A 501 15.21 -41.50 -1.12
C LEU A 501 15.69 -41.86 -2.55
N ARG A 502 16.70 -41.16 -3.08
CA ARG A 502 17.31 -41.39 -4.40
C ARG A 502 18.65 -42.15 -4.36
N GLU A 503 19.03 -42.73 -3.21
CA GLU A 503 20.22 -43.57 -2.98
C GLU A 503 21.61 -42.86 -2.90
N GLY A 504 21.70 -41.54 -2.73
CA GLY A 504 22.97 -40.78 -2.89
C GLY A 504 23.40 -39.83 -1.74
N LYS A 505 24.72 -39.54 -1.65
CA LYS A 505 25.31 -38.60 -0.67
C LYS A 505 24.90 -37.14 -0.91
N PHE A 506 24.70 -36.39 0.17
CA PHE A 506 24.44 -34.95 0.18
C PHE A 506 25.67 -34.15 0.66
N GLU A 507 26.28 -33.32 -0.20
CA GLU A 507 27.25 -32.26 0.16
C GLU A 507 27.22 -31.11 -0.88
N GLY A 508 26.69 -29.93 -0.51
CA GLY A 508 27.26 -28.63 -0.93
C GLY A 508 27.14 -28.12 -2.38
N THR A 509 26.11 -28.52 -3.14
CA THR A 509 25.66 -27.95 -4.43
C THR A 509 26.58 -28.00 -5.68
N ASP A 510 26.53 -29.10 -6.47
CA ASP A 510 25.84 -29.13 -7.82
C ASP A 510 24.76 -30.22 -7.75
N ASP A 511 24.03 -30.42 -8.85
CA ASP A 511 23.63 -31.79 -9.24
C ASP A 511 24.85 -32.68 -9.69
N VAL A 512 25.95 -32.62 -8.89
CA VAL A 512 27.40 -33.01 -8.97
C VAL A 512 28.15 -32.21 -7.83
N PRO A 513 29.30 -31.47 -7.94
CA PRO A 513 29.73 -30.50 -6.87
C PRO A 513 29.70 -28.93 -7.01
N GLU A 514 29.25 -28.26 -8.09
CA GLU A 514 29.37 -26.81 -8.34
C GLU A 514 28.10 -25.89 -8.72
N ASN A 515 26.83 -26.36 -8.86
CA ASN A 515 25.53 -25.66 -9.19
C ASN A 515 24.21 -26.52 -8.99
N LEU A 516 23.42 -26.42 -7.90
CA LEU A 516 22.20 -27.27 -7.68
C LEU A 516 20.89 -26.44 -7.76
N GLY A 517 20.81 -25.60 -8.80
CA GLY A 517 19.86 -24.49 -8.92
C GLY A 517 20.57 -23.15 -8.81
#